data_AF-A0A1M8A1E2-F1
#
_entry.id   AF-A0A1M8A1E2-F1
#
_cell.length_a   1.000
_cell.length_b   1.000
_cell.length_c   1.000
_cell.angle_alpha   90.00
_cell.angle_beta   90.00
_cell.angle_gamma   90.00
#
_symmetry.space_group_name_H-M   'P 1'
#
loop_
_entity.id
_entity.type
_entity.pdbx_description
1 polymer ?
#
loop_
_entity_poly.entity_id
_entity_poly.type
_entity_poly.pdbx_seq_one_letter_code
_entity_poly.pdbx_strand_id
1 'polypeptide(L)'
;MNPMVGSRQGLTRPTFIMLALVVPRVSRRAFHLGRVLAKEVQSRAPNGPNPLDEPTLALVKQHWKQARLAKDSDRATLLGGILTDLQYAQKTKAQPNQKPPSIIKMLQKGIKKRTDAAKVFRNAKPEPRVDLAEKEEREIAILQEFLPK
;
A
#
# COMPACT_ATOMS: atom_id res chain seq x y z
N MET A 1 -56.97 18.60 12.23
CA MET A 1 -57.66 18.78 10.94
C MET A 1 -56.61 18.91 9.83
N ASN A 2 -56.80 18.15 8.75
CA ASN A 2 -56.00 18.11 7.50
C ASN A 2 -56.17 19.43 6.69
N PRO A 3 -55.43 19.73 5.59
CA PRO A 3 -55.19 18.79 4.48
C PRO A 3 -53.86 18.88 3.67
N MET A 4 -53.54 17.72 3.09
CA MET A 4 -53.13 17.41 1.70
C MET A 4 -52.35 18.41 0.83
N VAL A 5 -51.44 17.84 0.02
CA VAL A 5 -51.24 17.97 -1.46
C VAL A 5 -49.73 17.73 -1.72
N GLY A 6 -49.24 16.96 -2.69
CA GLY A 6 -49.83 16.26 -3.82
C GLY A 6 -48.73 15.59 -4.67
N SER A 7 -49.16 14.63 -5.47
CA SER A 7 -48.40 13.74 -6.35
C SER A 7 -47.78 14.43 -7.59
N ARG A 8 -46.63 13.92 -8.07
CA ARG A 8 -46.19 13.91 -9.50
C ARG A 8 -45.26 12.70 -9.71
N GLN A 9 -45.63 11.60 -10.38
CA GLN A 9 -45.86 11.34 -11.81
C GLN A 9 -44.63 11.52 -12.73
N GLY A 10 -44.27 10.43 -13.43
CA GLY A 10 -43.70 10.41 -14.78
C GLY A 10 -42.22 9.97 -14.89
N LEU A 11 -41.89 8.78 -15.45
CA LEU A 11 -41.72 8.46 -16.89
C LEU A 11 -40.64 9.34 -17.58
N THR A 12 -39.68 8.90 -18.39
CA THR A 12 -39.38 7.67 -19.15
C THR A 12 -37.91 7.75 -19.63
N ARG A 13 -37.27 6.60 -19.89
CA ARG A 13 -36.02 6.48 -20.68
C ARG A 13 -36.32 6.70 -22.17
N PRO A 14 -35.32 7.07 -22.99
CA PRO A 14 -34.99 6.13 -24.06
C PRO A 14 -33.50 5.93 -24.36
N THR A 15 -33.23 4.67 -24.65
CA THR A 15 -32.08 4.03 -25.29
C THR A 15 -31.84 4.60 -26.70
N PHE A 16 -30.58 4.79 -27.10
CA PHE A 16 -30.21 4.77 -28.52
C PHE A 16 -29.05 3.79 -28.74
N ILE A 17 -29.26 2.93 -29.73
CA ILE A 17 -28.50 1.75 -30.14
C ILE A 17 -27.87 2.03 -31.50
N MET A 18 -26.67 1.46 -31.75
CA MET A 18 -26.01 1.21 -33.04
C MET A 18 -25.58 2.46 -33.84
N LEU A 19 -24.45 2.49 -34.55
CA LEU A 19 -24.02 1.51 -35.54
C LEU A 19 -22.52 1.72 -35.86
N ALA A 20 -21.76 0.62 -35.86
CA ALA A 20 -20.38 0.59 -36.35
C ALA A 20 -20.36 0.49 -37.89
N LEU A 21 -19.39 1.14 -38.54
CA LEU A 21 -19.01 0.83 -39.92
C LEU A 21 -17.49 0.93 -40.09
N VAL A 22 -16.92 -0.24 -40.39
CA VAL A 22 -15.54 -0.53 -40.75
C VAL A 22 -15.34 -0.25 -42.24
N VAL A 23 -14.21 0.35 -42.63
CA VAL A 23 -13.57 0.09 -43.94
C VAL A 23 -12.03 0.17 -43.78
N PRO A 24 -11.26 -0.78 -44.35
CA PRO A 24 -9.80 -0.80 -44.28
C PRO A 24 -9.16 -0.08 -45.48
N ARG A 25 -7.93 0.44 -45.33
CA ARG A 25 -7.03 0.64 -46.48
C ARG A 25 -5.57 0.46 -46.11
N VAL A 26 -5.00 -0.58 -46.72
CA VAL A 26 -3.58 -0.92 -46.80
C VAL A 26 -2.80 0.22 -47.46
N SER A 27 -1.61 0.56 -46.93
CA SER A 27 -0.50 0.92 -47.81
C SER A 27 0.86 0.59 -47.20
N ARG A 28 1.77 0.20 -48.08
CA ARG A 28 3.01 -0.52 -47.86
C ARG A 28 4.21 0.43 -47.71
N ARG A 29 5.17 -0.02 -46.89
CA ARG A 29 6.63 0.16 -46.96
C ARG A 29 7.21 1.58 -46.85
N ALA A 30 8.03 1.75 -45.81
CA ALA A 30 9.41 2.24 -46.00
C ALA A 30 10.29 1.66 -44.88
N PHE A 31 11.21 0.78 -45.26
CA PHE A 31 12.34 0.40 -44.42
C PHE A 31 13.29 1.60 -44.41
N HIS A 32 13.33 2.33 -43.31
CA HIS A 32 14.40 3.27 -43.04
C HIS A 32 15.32 2.65 -41.99
N LEU A 33 16.54 2.34 -42.42
CA LEU A 33 17.73 2.12 -41.61
C LEU A 33 18.01 3.40 -40.81
N GLY A 34 17.32 3.53 -39.68
CA GLY A 34 17.54 4.57 -38.68
C GLY A 34 18.31 3.97 -37.52
N ARG A 35 19.62 4.21 -37.52
CA ARG A 35 20.56 4.20 -36.40
C ARG A 35 19.85 4.07 -35.04
N VAL A 36 20.03 2.92 -34.38
CA VAL A 36 19.61 2.71 -32.99
C VAL A 36 20.43 3.67 -32.13
N LEU A 37 19.89 4.87 -31.91
CA LEU A 37 20.35 5.75 -30.85
C LEU A 37 20.02 5.01 -29.56
N ALA A 38 21.06 4.48 -28.90
CA ALA A 38 20.95 3.93 -27.56
C ALA A 38 20.19 4.95 -26.71
N LYS A 39 18.96 4.59 -26.36
CA LYS A 39 18.11 5.38 -25.49
C LYS A 39 18.80 5.35 -24.13
N GLU A 40 19.53 6.41 -23.86
CA GLU A 40 20.05 6.76 -22.55
C GLU A 40 18.96 6.41 -21.53
N VAL A 41 19.23 5.37 -20.73
CA VAL A 41 18.38 5.00 -19.60
C VAL A 41 18.59 6.11 -18.59
N GLN A 42 17.92 7.24 -18.84
CA GLN A 42 17.76 8.30 -17.88
C GLN A 42 17.30 7.62 -16.59
N SER A 43 18.13 7.70 -15.55
CA SER A 43 17.86 7.22 -14.21
C SER A 43 16.73 8.05 -13.59
N ARG A 44 15.53 7.93 -14.14
CA ARG A 44 14.29 8.39 -13.53
C ARG A 44 14.00 7.38 -12.43
N ALA A 45 14.08 7.83 -11.17
CA ALA A 45 13.67 7.03 -10.03
C ALA A 45 12.38 6.29 -10.38
N PRO A 46 12.29 4.96 -10.16
CA PRO A 46 11.16 4.17 -10.64
C PRO A 46 9.87 4.78 -10.09
N ASN A 47 9.05 5.32 -10.98
CA ASN A 47 7.68 5.70 -10.70
C ASN A 47 6.85 4.41 -10.72
N GLY A 48 7.06 3.58 -9.70
CA GLY A 48 6.43 2.28 -9.54
C GLY A 48 6.57 1.79 -8.10
N PRO A 49 5.91 0.67 -7.74
CA PRO A 49 6.14 -0.01 -6.48
C PRO A 49 7.63 -0.27 -6.26
N ASN A 50 8.11 -0.25 -5.01
CA ASN A 50 9.51 -0.61 -4.76
C ASN A 50 9.69 -2.09 -5.17
N PRO A 51 10.69 -2.45 -6.00
CA PRO A 51 10.88 -3.83 -6.45
C PRO A 51 11.09 -4.82 -5.29
N LEU A 52 11.50 -4.33 -4.12
CA LEU A 52 11.66 -5.14 -2.91
C LEU A 52 10.36 -5.29 -2.10
N ASP A 53 9.28 -4.58 -2.46
CA ASP A 53 8.00 -4.65 -1.72
C ASP A 53 7.34 -6.03 -1.82
N GLU A 54 7.25 -6.60 -3.01
CA GLU A 54 6.62 -7.93 -3.21
C GLU A 54 7.32 -9.06 -2.42
N PRO A 55 8.66 -9.25 -2.52
CA PRO A 55 9.33 -10.29 -1.74
C PRO A 55 9.23 -10.02 -0.24
N THR A 56 9.32 -8.77 0.20
CA THR A 56 9.17 -8.40 1.62
C THR A 56 7.76 -8.69 2.12
N LEU A 57 6.73 -8.38 1.33
CA LEU A 57 5.34 -8.63 1.68
C LEU A 57 5.05 -10.13 1.79
N ALA A 58 5.60 -10.94 0.88
CA ALA A 58 5.49 -12.39 0.94
C ALA A 58 6.13 -12.95 2.21
N LEU A 59 7.35 -12.49 2.55
CA LEU A 59 8.07 -12.86 3.76
C LEU A 59 7.28 -12.51 5.04
N VAL A 60 6.81 -11.27 5.15
CA VAL A 60 6.00 -10.81 6.30
C VAL A 60 4.72 -11.65 6.45
N LYS A 61 4.01 -11.93 5.35
CA LYS A 61 2.80 -12.77 5.37
C LYS A 61 3.11 -14.20 5.81
N GLN A 62 4.24 -14.76 5.37
CA GLN A 62 4.68 -16.10 5.79
C GLN A 62 4.97 -16.14 7.29
N HIS A 63 5.78 -15.22 7.81
CA HIS A 63 6.12 -15.16 9.23
C HIS A 63 4.91 -14.87 10.12
N TRP A 64 3.97 -14.03 9.65
CA TRP A 64 2.72 -13.79 10.37
C TRP A 64 1.88 -15.07 10.51
N LYS A 65 1.78 -15.87 9.45
CA LYS A 65 1.10 -17.18 9.52
C LYS A 65 1.84 -18.14 10.46
N GLN A 66 3.16 -18.20 10.38
CA GLN A 66 3.98 -19.03 11.26
C GLN A 66 3.83 -18.64 12.74
N ALA A 67 3.82 -17.34 13.06
CA ALA A 67 3.60 -16.85 14.42
C ALA A 67 2.26 -17.32 14.99
N ARG A 68 1.19 -17.29 14.18
CA ARG A 68 -0.14 -17.80 14.59
C ARG A 68 -0.13 -19.31 14.84
N LEU A 69 0.61 -20.07 14.04
CA LEU A 69 0.76 -21.52 14.23
C LEU A 69 1.58 -21.85 15.48
N ALA A 70 2.65 -21.09 15.72
CA ALA A 70 3.51 -21.22 16.89
C ALA A 70 2.86 -20.67 18.19
N LYS A 71 1.65 -20.11 18.11
CA LYS A 71 0.96 -19.42 19.21
C LYS A 71 1.75 -18.24 19.80
N ASP A 72 2.62 -17.64 18.99
CA ASP A 72 3.32 -16.39 19.31
C ASP A 72 2.36 -15.22 19.05
N SER A 73 1.57 -14.89 20.07
CA SER A 73 0.57 -13.82 20.01
C SER A 73 1.18 -12.44 19.77
N ASP A 74 2.38 -12.20 20.30
CA ASP A 74 3.06 -10.92 20.21
C ASP A 74 3.53 -10.66 18.77
N ARG A 75 4.25 -11.61 18.16
CA ARG A 75 4.64 -11.50 16.73
C ARG A 75 3.43 -11.48 15.82
N ALA A 76 2.41 -12.28 16.10
CA ALA A 76 1.21 -12.32 15.27
C ALA A 76 0.46 -10.97 15.28
N THR A 77 0.37 -10.33 16.44
CA THR A 77 -0.29 -9.03 16.58
C THR A 77 0.54 -7.93 15.90
N LEU A 78 1.85 -7.93 16.13
CA LEU A 78 2.80 -6.99 15.54
C LEU A 78 2.73 -7.00 14.00
N LEU A 79 2.97 -8.16 13.39
CA LEU A 79 3.01 -8.30 11.93
C LEU A 79 1.61 -8.12 11.31
N GLY A 80 0.56 -8.59 11.99
CA GLY A 80 -0.83 -8.40 11.57
C GLY A 80 -1.22 -6.92 11.50
N GLY A 81 -0.77 -6.13 12.47
CA GLY A 81 -0.95 -4.67 12.48
C GLY A 81 -0.31 -3.99 11.27
N ILE A 82 0.92 -4.36 10.92
CA ILE A 82 1.62 -3.82 9.74
C ILE A 82 0.89 -4.18 8.43
N LEU A 83 0.45 -5.44 8.29
CA LEU A 83 -0.31 -5.88 7.11
C LEU A 83 -1.64 -5.15 6.98
N THR A 84 -2.30 -4.89 8.11
CA THR A 84 -3.56 -4.14 8.19
C THR A 84 -3.34 -2.67 7.81
N ASP A 85 -2.30 -2.03 8.32
CA ASP A 85 -1.90 -0.66 7.95
C ASP A 85 -1.66 -0.54 6.44
N LEU A 86 -0.97 -1.53 5.84
CA LEU A 86 -0.77 -1.58 4.39
C LEU A 86 -2.09 -1.70 3.64
N GLN A 87 -2.98 -2.59 4.09
CA GLN A 87 -4.29 -2.79 3.46
C GLN A 87 -5.14 -1.50 3.52
N TYR A 88 -5.12 -0.77 4.64
CA TYR A 88 -5.80 0.52 4.74
C TYR A 88 -5.18 1.57 3.82
N ALA A 89 -3.84 1.61 3.72
CA ALA A 89 -3.15 2.50 2.80
C ALA A 89 -3.48 2.21 1.33
N GLN A 90 -3.69 0.94 0.95
CA GLN A 90 -4.12 0.53 -0.39
C GLN A 90 -5.56 0.95 -0.71
N LYS A 91 -6.46 0.94 0.29
CA LYS A 91 -7.86 1.35 0.12
C LYS A 91 -8.05 2.86 0.11
N THR A 92 -7.09 3.61 0.67
CA THR A 92 -7.14 5.07 0.71
C THR A 92 -6.97 5.61 -0.71
N LYS A 93 -7.89 6.49 -1.16
CA LYS A 93 -7.81 7.10 -2.50
C LYS A 93 -6.45 7.77 -2.67
N ALA A 94 -5.63 7.24 -3.58
CA ALA A 94 -4.34 7.83 -3.91
C ALA A 94 -4.57 9.19 -4.55
N GLN A 95 -3.85 10.21 -4.07
CA GLN A 95 -3.80 11.48 -4.78
C GLN A 95 -3.12 11.28 -6.15
N PRO A 96 -3.39 12.13 -7.16
CA PRO A 96 -2.87 11.96 -8.53
C PRO A 96 -1.35 11.76 -8.64
N ASN A 97 -0.60 12.24 -7.65
CA ASN A 97 0.87 12.15 -7.59
C ASN A 97 1.40 11.30 -6.43
N GLN A 98 0.54 10.51 -5.77
CA GLN A 98 0.93 9.71 -4.63
C GLN A 98 1.52 8.37 -5.09
N LYS A 99 2.72 8.06 -4.59
CA LYS A 99 3.35 6.75 -4.79
C LYS A 99 2.47 5.65 -4.19
N PRO A 100 2.44 4.44 -4.80
CA PRO A 100 1.73 3.32 -4.21
C PRO A 100 2.23 3.04 -2.78
N PRO A 101 1.37 2.56 -1.89
CA PRO A 101 1.77 2.20 -0.54
C PRO A 101 2.78 1.05 -0.59
N SER A 102 3.81 1.15 0.25
CA SER A 102 4.95 0.22 0.28
C SER A 102 5.01 -0.45 1.65
N ILE A 103 5.19 -1.77 1.67
CA ILE A 103 5.34 -2.54 2.91
C ILE A 103 6.61 -2.12 3.66
N ILE A 104 7.71 -1.85 2.94
CA ILE A 104 8.97 -1.37 3.51
C ILE A 104 8.74 -0.04 4.25
N LYS A 105 7.96 0.87 3.65
CA LYS A 105 7.59 2.13 4.32
C LYS A 105 6.72 1.90 5.56
N MET A 106 5.82 0.92 5.54
CA MET A 106 5.00 0.58 6.71
C MET A 106 5.85 0.01 7.84
N LEU A 107 6.80 -0.89 7.52
CA LEU A 107 7.78 -1.43 8.48
C LEU A 107 8.63 -0.31 9.11
N GLN A 108 9.20 0.57 8.28
CA GLN A 108 9.97 1.73 8.75
C GLN A 108 9.14 2.67 9.63
N LYS A 109 7.88 2.95 9.25
CA LYS A 109 6.95 3.73 10.07
C LYS A 109 6.66 3.04 11.41
N GLY A 110 6.49 1.72 11.40
CA GLY A 110 6.31 0.89 12.58
C GLY A 110 7.51 0.97 13.53
N ILE A 111 8.73 0.83 13.00
CA ILE A 111 9.98 0.96 13.77
C ILE A 111 10.09 2.35 14.40
N LYS A 112 9.82 3.40 13.61
CA LYS A 112 9.88 4.78 14.11
C LYS A 112 8.92 5.01 15.28
N LYS A 113 7.65 4.61 15.12
CA LYS A 113 6.63 4.73 16.18
C LYS A 113 7.07 4.08 17.49
N ARG A 114 7.63 2.87 17.41
CA ARG A 114 8.10 2.10 18.57
C ARG A 114 9.37 2.69 19.18
N THR A 115 10.26 3.21 18.35
CA THR A 115 11.47 3.92 18.82
C THR A 115 11.08 5.16 19.63
N ASP A 116 10.11 5.91 19.12
CA ASP A 116 9.60 7.10 19.81
C ASP A 116 8.87 6.70 21.11
N ALA A 117 8.08 5.62 21.09
CA ALA A 117 7.42 5.09 22.29
C ALA A 117 8.41 4.59 23.35
N ALA A 118 9.44 3.83 22.97
CA ALA A 118 10.48 3.36 23.88
C ALA A 118 11.18 4.52 24.60
N LYS A 119 11.50 5.60 23.87
CA LYS A 119 12.06 6.83 24.46
C LYS A 119 11.10 7.47 25.46
N VAL A 120 9.80 7.54 25.13
CA VAL A 120 8.79 8.08 26.05
C VAL A 120 8.70 7.24 27.32
N PHE A 121 8.74 5.91 27.22
CA PHE A 121 8.70 5.03 28.40
C PHE A 121 9.95 5.12 29.27
N ARG A 122 11.14 5.23 28.66
CA ARG A 122 12.40 5.46 29.41
C ARG A 122 12.44 6.82 30.11
N ASN A 123 11.81 7.84 29.52
CA ASN A 123 11.76 9.19 30.07
C ASN A 123 10.50 9.48 30.91
N ALA A 124 9.66 8.47 31.13
CA ALA A 124 8.43 8.62 31.91
C ALA A 124 8.76 9.05 33.35
N LYS A 125 7.91 9.90 33.93
CA LYS A 125 8.00 10.37 35.31
C LYS A 125 6.73 9.98 36.08
N PRO A 126 6.80 9.66 37.39
CA PRO A 126 7.95 9.83 38.29
C PRO A 126 9.08 8.80 38.11
N GLU A 127 8.78 7.60 37.61
CA GLU A 127 9.76 6.54 37.37
C GLU A 127 9.72 6.04 35.91
N PRO A 128 10.88 5.68 35.33
CA PRO A 128 10.97 5.07 34.01
C PRO A 128 10.20 3.75 33.93
N ARG A 129 9.43 3.55 32.85
CA ARG A 129 8.72 2.29 32.57
C ARG A 129 9.58 1.38 31.70
N VAL A 130 10.64 0.82 32.27
CA VAL A 130 11.65 0.05 31.53
C VAL A 130 11.06 -1.19 30.86
N ASP A 131 10.16 -1.92 31.51
CA ASP A 131 9.53 -3.12 30.95
C ASP A 131 8.79 -2.83 29.62
N LEU A 132 8.13 -1.67 29.54
CA LEU A 132 7.44 -1.24 28.33
C LEU A 132 8.43 -0.80 27.25
N ALA A 133 9.49 -0.10 27.63
CA ALA A 133 10.54 0.28 26.69
C ALA A 133 11.22 -0.95 26.07
N GLU A 134 11.56 -1.95 26.88
CA GLU A 134 12.14 -3.20 26.41
C GLU A 134 11.18 -3.97 25.50
N LYS A 135 9.88 -3.95 25.79
CA LYS A 135 8.88 -4.54 24.89
C LYS A 135 8.91 -3.87 23.52
N GLU A 136 8.90 -2.54 23.46
CA GLU A 136 8.98 -1.80 22.19
C GLU A 136 10.30 -2.09 21.45
N GLU A 137 11.42 -2.18 22.18
CA GLU A 137 12.74 -2.51 21.62
C GLU A 137 12.79 -3.93 21.03
N ARG A 138 12.16 -4.91 21.69
CA ARG A 138 11.99 -6.27 21.13
C ARG A 138 11.16 -6.25 19.85
N GLU A 139 10.07 -5.49 19.81
CA GLU A 139 9.25 -5.37 18.61
C GLU A 139 10.01 -4.67 17.46
N ILE A 140 10.85 -3.68 17.76
CA ILE A 140 11.74 -3.03 16.77
C ILE A 140 12.68 -4.07 16.14
N ALA A 141 13.33 -4.89 16.96
CA ALA A 141 14.25 -5.92 16.47
C ALA A 141 13.54 -6.89 15.50
N ILE A 142 12.33 -7.34 15.86
CA ILE A 142 11.51 -8.20 14.99
C ILE A 142 11.19 -7.51 13.66
N LEU A 143 10.79 -6.23 13.68
CA LEU A 143 10.46 -5.52 12.43
C LEU A 143 11.69 -5.29 11.53
N GLN A 144 12.88 -5.13 12.12
CA GLN A 144 14.14 -4.95 11.40
C GLN A 144 14.55 -6.20 10.60
N GLU A 145 14.18 -7.40 11.05
CA GLU A 145 14.45 -8.66 10.34
C GLU A 145 13.86 -8.69 8.91
N PHE A 146 12.80 -7.90 8.66
CA PHE A 146 12.10 -7.86 7.38
C PHE A 146 12.55 -6.73 6.46
N LEU A 147 13.45 -5.85 6.89
CA LEU A 147 13.98 -4.80 6.03
C LEU A 147 15.15 -5.34 5.19
N PRO A 148 15.24 -4.94 3.91
CA PRO A 148 16.42 -5.24 3.11
C PRO A 148 17.66 -4.60 3.74
N LYS A 149 18.77 -5.35 3.78
CA LYS A 149 20.08 -4.89 4.25
C LYS A 149 20.87 -4.23 3.13
#